data_AF-A0A8T5XXJ5-F1
#
_entry.id   AF-A0A8T5XXJ5-F1
#
_cell.length_a   1.000
_cell.length_b   1.000
_cell.length_c   1.000
_cell.angle_alpha   90.00
_cell.angle_beta   90.00
_cell.angle_gamma   90.00
#
_symmetry.space_group_name_H-M   'P 1'
#
loop_
_entity.id
_entity.type
_entity.pdbx_description
1 polymer ?
#
loop_
_entity_poly.entity_id
_entity_poly.type
_entity_poly.pdbx_seq_one_letter_code
_entity_poly.pdbx_strand_id
1 'polypeptide(L)'
;MKKIFILLSIVLLIGCSNDLNEKLVQNIKVLETNDLLLSNILINYDTYKENTKGILKDYSHKRGEIIFNIGGKDYSAIDLEFTTKDELNTYREDVIKIFKDKINPFTKDVEIKISNTYDAGYNEWKYVFTKVIKKYETDDNSIGITNKRYTLEKINGKWKVINIDKFTDFFYDNMENKKGRTKKEAMKSMKYQTINNEKVEYIISFNPLD
;
A
#
# COMPACT_ATOMS: atom_id res chain seq x y z
N MET A 1 47.08 44.06 -26.92
CA MET A 1 45.66 43.66 -27.08
C MET A 1 45.60 42.19 -27.48
N LYS A 2 45.13 41.32 -26.60
CA LYS A 2 44.58 39.98 -26.88
C LYS A 2 43.94 39.50 -25.57
N LYS A 3 42.62 39.62 -25.44
CA LYS A 3 41.87 39.08 -24.31
C LYS A 3 41.40 37.67 -24.68
N ILE A 4 41.78 36.73 -23.83
CA ILE A 4 41.46 35.31 -23.89
C ILE A 4 39.98 35.12 -23.58
N PHE A 5 39.31 34.35 -24.42
CA PHE A 5 37.99 33.76 -24.19
C PHE A 5 38.08 32.71 -23.08
N ILE A 6 36.99 32.55 -22.32
CA ILE A 6 36.47 31.34 -21.63
C ILE A 6 35.95 31.73 -20.24
N LEU A 7 34.62 31.70 -20.08
CA LEU A 7 33.93 31.09 -18.94
C LEU A 7 32.45 30.95 -19.32
N LEU A 8 32.07 29.84 -19.94
CA LEU A 8 31.59 28.60 -19.31
C LEU A 8 30.27 28.79 -18.55
N SER A 9 29.23 28.30 -19.22
CA SER A 9 27.84 28.17 -18.83
C SER A 9 27.63 27.63 -17.43
N ILE A 10 26.93 28.38 -16.58
CA ILE A 10 26.20 27.85 -15.42
C ILE A 10 24.75 28.23 -15.62
N VAL A 11 24.05 27.46 -16.45
CA VAL A 11 22.58 27.41 -16.41
C VAL A 11 22.26 26.25 -15.46
N LEU A 12 21.90 26.64 -14.24
CA LEU A 12 21.53 25.78 -13.14
C LEU A 12 20.37 24.85 -13.53
N LEU A 13 20.65 23.54 -13.43
CA LEU A 13 19.70 22.44 -13.39
C LEU A 13 18.80 22.58 -12.14
N ILE A 14 17.71 23.34 -12.24
CA ILE A 14 16.64 23.35 -11.23
C ILE A 14 15.36 22.91 -11.95
N GLY A 15 15.25 21.59 -12.19
CA GLY A 15 14.08 21.03 -12.90
C GLY A 15 13.91 19.52 -12.83
N CYS A 16 14.84 18.76 -12.23
CA CYS A 16 14.77 17.29 -12.24
C CYS A 16 14.19 16.64 -10.95
N SER A 17 13.81 17.40 -9.92
CA SER A 17 13.35 16.81 -8.65
C SER A 17 11.86 16.40 -8.66
N ASN A 18 10.99 17.13 -9.37
CA ASN A 18 9.55 16.83 -9.36
C ASN A 18 9.20 15.50 -10.05
N ASP A 19 9.90 15.15 -11.13
CA ASP A 19 9.65 13.91 -11.90
C ASP A 19 9.99 12.65 -11.08
N LEU A 20 11.01 12.70 -10.23
CA LEU A 20 11.36 11.56 -9.39
C LEU A 20 10.30 11.30 -8.32
N ASN A 21 9.90 12.33 -7.57
CA ASN A 21 8.95 12.18 -6.48
C ASN A 21 7.61 11.66 -7.00
N GLU A 22 7.13 12.22 -8.11
CA GLU A 22 5.92 11.76 -8.78
C GLU A 22 6.03 10.28 -9.18
N LYS A 23 7.14 9.87 -9.81
CA LYS A 23 7.36 8.45 -10.17
C LYS A 23 7.36 7.51 -8.96
N LEU A 24 8.02 7.88 -7.86
CA LEU A 24 8.03 7.06 -6.66
C LEU A 24 6.63 6.91 -6.06
N VAL A 25 5.89 8.01 -5.99
CA VAL A 25 4.51 8.02 -5.48
C VAL A 25 3.59 7.20 -6.38
N GLN A 26 3.72 7.29 -7.71
CA GLN A 26 2.96 6.46 -8.64
C GLN A 26 3.30 4.97 -8.52
N ASN A 27 4.57 4.62 -8.30
CA ASN A 27 4.95 3.23 -8.03
C ASN A 27 4.30 2.69 -6.76
N ILE A 28 4.26 3.49 -5.68
CA ILE A 28 3.57 3.10 -4.44
C ILE A 28 2.05 2.99 -4.67
N LYS A 29 1.47 3.86 -5.50
CA LYS A 29 0.06 3.75 -5.92
C LYS A 29 -0.22 2.40 -6.59
N VAL A 30 0.59 2.01 -7.56
CA VAL A 30 0.48 0.70 -8.24
C VAL A 30 0.58 -0.45 -7.23
N LEU A 31 1.52 -0.36 -6.29
CA LEU A 31 1.72 -1.39 -5.27
C LEU A 31 0.52 -1.51 -4.33
N GLU A 32 -0.01 -0.40 -3.80
CA GLU A 32 -1.20 -0.41 -2.93
C GLU A 32 -2.46 -0.92 -3.64
N THR A 33 -2.66 -0.52 -4.90
CA THR A 33 -3.78 -1.03 -5.71
C THR A 33 -3.67 -2.54 -5.87
N ASN A 34 -2.51 -3.06 -6.26
CA ASN A 34 -2.34 -4.51 -6.47
C ASN A 34 -2.38 -5.31 -5.17
N ASP A 35 -1.89 -4.75 -4.06
CA ASP A 35 -2.07 -5.30 -2.72
C ASP A 35 -3.56 -5.46 -2.39
N LEU A 36 -4.37 -4.45 -2.69
CA LEU A 36 -5.81 -4.48 -2.46
C LEU A 36 -6.51 -5.50 -3.37
N LEU A 37 -6.22 -5.48 -4.67
CA LEU A 37 -6.82 -6.40 -5.64
C LEU A 37 -6.52 -7.86 -5.28
N LEU A 38 -5.28 -8.18 -4.92
CA LEU A 38 -4.90 -9.52 -4.49
C LEU A 38 -5.61 -9.90 -3.18
N SER A 39 -5.67 -8.99 -2.19
CA SER A 39 -6.40 -9.23 -0.93
C SER A 39 -7.91 -9.42 -1.10
N ASN A 40 -8.48 -8.94 -2.22
CA ASN A 40 -9.89 -9.13 -2.57
C ASN A 40 -10.10 -10.29 -3.55
N ILE A 41 -9.06 -11.08 -3.84
CA ILE A 41 -9.13 -12.23 -4.77
C ILE A 41 -9.59 -11.78 -6.18
N LEU A 42 -9.20 -10.58 -6.60
CA LEU A 42 -9.51 -10.04 -7.93
C LEU A 42 -8.42 -10.33 -8.95
N ILE A 43 -7.21 -10.60 -8.47
CA ILE A 43 -6.05 -11.00 -9.28
C ILE A 43 -5.33 -12.16 -8.59
N ASN A 44 -4.62 -12.95 -9.39
CA ASN A 44 -3.76 -14.03 -8.90
C ASN A 44 -2.35 -13.49 -8.57
N TYR A 45 -1.49 -14.34 -8.01
CA TYR A 45 -0.16 -13.90 -7.59
C TYR A 45 0.79 -13.60 -8.75
N ASP A 46 0.61 -14.25 -9.90
CA ASP A 46 1.38 -13.94 -11.12
C ASP A 46 1.07 -12.56 -11.65
N THR A 47 -0.21 -12.20 -11.71
CA THR A 47 -0.67 -10.86 -12.11
C THR A 47 -0.15 -9.80 -11.16
N TYR A 48 -0.17 -10.07 -9.84
CA TYR A 48 0.44 -9.18 -8.85
C TYR A 48 1.95 -8.97 -9.13
N LYS A 49 2.72 -10.05 -9.35
CA LYS A 49 4.16 -9.98 -9.65
C LYS A 49 4.42 -9.19 -10.93
N GLU A 50 3.66 -9.40 -12.00
CA GLU A 50 3.87 -8.68 -13.25
C GLU A 50 3.50 -7.20 -13.12
N ASN A 51 2.37 -6.87 -12.48
CA ASN A 51 1.94 -5.48 -12.29
C ASN A 51 2.86 -4.67 -11.38
N THR A 52 3.56 -5.32 -10.45
CA THR A 52 4.48 -4.66 -9.51
C THR A 52 5.96 -4.85 -9.88
N LYS A 53 6.21 -5.34 -11.09
CA LYS A 53 7.54 -5.61 -11.61
C LYS A 53 8.38 -4.36 -11.67
N GLY A 54 9.60 -4.46 -11.13
CA GLY A 54 10.56 -3.35 -11.10
C GLY A 54 10.31 -2.33 -9.99
N ILE A 55 9.17 -2.39 -9.28
CA ILE A 55 8.88 -1.55 -8.11
C ILE A 55 9.52 -2.16 -6.86
N LEU A 56 9.39 -3.48 -6.70
CA LEU A 56 9.89 -4.21 -5.54
C LEU A 56 11.31 -4.74 -5.79
N LYS A 57 12.13 -4.78 -4.73
CA LYS A 57 13.41 -5.50 -4.75
C LYS A 57 13.18 -7.00 -4.87
N ASP A 58 12.26 -7.51 -4.06
CA ASP A 58 11.77 -8.89 -4.07
C ASP A 58 10.32 -8.94 -3.58
N TYR A 59 9.68 -10.10 -3.70
CA TYR A 59 8.28 -10.30 -3.35
C TYR A 59 8.08 -11.00 -2.00
N SER A 60 9.11 -11.08 -1.15
CA SER A 60 9.06 -11.85 0.10
C SER A 60 8.00 -11.34 1.07
N HIS A 61 7.71 -10.04 1.08
CA HIS A 61 6.69 -9.43 1.95
C HIS A 61 5.27 -9.94 1.66
N LYS A 62 5.03 -10.39 0.42
CA LYS A 62 3.71 -10.86 -0.02
C LYS A 62 3.61 -12.36 -0.12
N ARG A 63 4.69 -13.03 -0.54
CA ARG A 63 4.68 -14.45 -0.92
C ARG A 63 3.97 -15.37 0.10
N GLY A 64 4.28 -15.21 1.39
CA GLY A 64 3.69 -16.01 2.47
C GLY A 64 2.53 -15.35 3.21
N GLU A 65 2.04 -14.19 2.75
CA GLU A 65 0.92 -13.51 3.39
C GLU A 65 -0.36 -14.32 3.15
N ILE A 66 -1.07 -14.67 4.22
CA ILE A 66 -2.39 -15.30 4.15
C ILE A 66 -3.38 -14.30 3.53
N ILE A 67 -4.00 -14.69 2.43
CA ILE A 67 -4.99 -13.87 1.71
C ILE A 67 -6.39 -14.17 2.22
N PHE A 68 -6.72 -15.46 2.39
CA PHE A 68 -8.02 -15.90 2.92
C PHE A 68 -7.93 -17.26 3.60
N ASN A 69 -8.97 -17.62 4.35
CA ASN A 69 -9.15 -18.94 4.94
C ASN A 69 -10.49 -19.54 4.47
N ILE A 70 -10.48 -20.79 4.01
CA ILE A 70 -11.69 -21.54 3.65
C ILE A 70 -11.68 -22.86 4.43
N GLY A 71 -12.69 -23.09 5.26
CA GLY A 71 -12.88 -24.38 5.94
C GLY A 71 -11.71 -24.80 6.83
N GLY A 72 -10.99 -23.84 7.44
CA GLY A 72 -9.83 -24.12 8.27
C GLY A 72 -8.52 -24.27 7.50
N LYS A 73 -8.53 -24.09 6.18
CA LYS A 73 -7.32 -24.03 5.35
C LYS A 73 -6.98 -22.58 5.02
N ASP A 74 -5.77 -22.17 5.36
CA ASP A 74 -5.20 -20.90 4.95
C ASP A 74 -4.69 -20.98 3.51
N TYR A 75 -5.00 -19.95 2.72
CA TYR A 75 -4.48 -19.74 1.38
C TYR A 75 -3.61 -18.48 1.40
N SER A 76 -2.32 -18.67 1.18
CA SER A 76 -1.34 -17.60 1.06
C SER A 76 -1.26 -17.06 -0.36
N ALA A 77 -0.55 -15.95 -0.55
CA ALA A 77 -0.39 -15.35 -1.88
C ALA A 77 0.20 -16.36 -2.88
N ILE A 78 1.23 -17.12 -2.49
CA ILE A 78 1.85 -18.10 -3.39
C ILE A 78 0.91 -19.24 -3.76
N ASP A 79 -0.09 -19.57 -2.94
CA ASP A 79 -1.10 -20.58 -3.28
C ASP A 79 -2.03 -20.12 -4.40
N LEU A 80 -2.03 -18.82 -4.72
CA LEU A 80 -2.75 -18.23 -5.85
C LEU A 80 -1.86 -18.10 -7.09
N GLU A 81 -0.67 -18.70 -7.12
CA GLU A 81 0.12 -18.79 -8.34
C GLU A 81 -0.58 -19.72 -9.35
N PHE A 82 -0.55 -19.36 -10.63
CA PHE A 82 -1.19 -20.06 -11.75
C PHE A 82 -2.71 -20.24 -11.68
N THR A 83 -3.37 -19.67 -10.66
CA THR A 83 -4.82 -19.73 -10.52
C THR A 83 -5.49 -18.92 -11.63
N THR A 84 -6.47 -19.51 -12.30
CA THR A 84 -7.25 -18.89 -13.36
C THR A 84 -8.30 -17.92 -12.81
N LYS A 85 -8.89 -17.09 -13.67
CA LYS A 85 -9.96 -16.16 -13.28
C LYS A 85 -11.19 -16.90 -12.73
N ASP A 86 -11.55 -18.04 -13.31
CA ASP A 86 -12.71 -18.82 -12.88
C ASP A 86 -12.49 -19.47 -11.50
N GLU A 87 -11.27 -19.94 -11.23
CA GLU A 87 -10.90 -20.43 -9.90
C GLU A 87 -10.88 -19.30 -8.86
N LEU A 88 -10.38 -18.10 -9.21
CA LEU A 88 -10.46 -16.94 -8.32
C LEU A 88 -11.91 -16.58 -7.98
N ASN A 89 -12.80 -16.58 -8.97
CA ASN A 89 -14.22 -16.35 -8.76
C ASN A 89 -14.82 -17.41 -7.82
N THR A 90 -14.47 -18.68 -8.03
CA THR A 90 -14.90 -19.80 -7.16
C THR A 90 -14.43 -19.59 -5.72
N TYR A 91 -13.14 -19.27 -5.50
CA TYR A 91 -12.63 -18.96 -4.16
C TYR A 91 -13.35 -17.78 -3.52
N ARG A 92 -13.65 -16.75 -4.30
CA ARG A 92 -14.36 -15.55 -3.82
C ARG A 92 -15.79 -15.91 -3.38
N GLU A 93 -16.50 -16.72 -4.15
CA GLU A 93 -17.84 -17.24 -3.81
C GLU A 93 -17.81 -18.14 -2.56
N ASP A 94 -16.84 -19.05 -2.47
CA ASP A 94 -16.68 -19.95 -1.32
C ASP A 94 -16.39 -19.17 -0.03
N VAL A 95 -15.54 -18.15 -0.11
CA VAL A 95 -15.29 -17.23 1.00
C VAL A 95 -16.60 -16.55 1.43
N ILE A 96 -17.35 -15.95 0.49
CA ILE A 96 -18.64 -15.29 0.81
C ILE A 96 -19.60 -16.28 1.48
N LYS A 97 -19.69 -17.51 0.97
CA LYS A 97 -20.57 -18.56 1.49
C LYS A 97 -20.21 -18.99 2.92
N ILE A 98 -18.92 -19.01 3.28
CA ILE A 98 -18.47 -19.32 4.65
C ILE A 98 -18.95 -18.27 5.65
N PHE A 99 -18.98 -17.01 5.25
CA PHE A 99 -19.54 -15.94 6.08
C PHE A 99 -21.08 -15.91 6.09
N LYS A 100 -21.72 -16.92 5.46
CA LYS A 100 -23.16 -17.26 5.54
C LYS A 100 -24.08 -16.05 5.38
N ASP A 101 -23.80 -15.22 4.38
CA ASP A 101 -24.58 -14.03 4.02
C ASP A 101 -24.65 -12.93 5.10
N LYS A 102 -23.92 -13.07 6.22
CA LYS A 102 -23.93 -12.08 7.31
C LYS A 102 -22.91 -10.97 7.11
N ILE A 103 -21.79 -11.28 6.45
CA ILE A 103 -20.66 -10.37 6.28
C ILE A 103 -20.02 -10.65 4.93
N ASN A 104 -19.85 -9.63 4.10
CA ASN A 104 -18.92 -9.73 2.98
C ASN A 104 -17.51 -9.41 3.52
N PRO A 105 -16.58 -10.39 3.57
CA PRO A 105 -15.25 -10.15 4.12
C PRO A 105 -14.38 -9.31 3.18
N PHE A 106 -14.82 -9.12 1.94
CA PHE A 106 -14.16 -8.24 0.99
C PHE A 106 -14.45 -6.78 1.29
N THR A 107 -13.50 -5.95 0.91
CA THR A 107 -13.60 -4.53 1.20
C THR A 107 -14.62 -3.89 0.27
N LYS A 108 -15.56 -3.11 0.82
CA LYS A 108 -16.62 -2.43 0.06
C LYS A 108 -16.15 -1.08 -0.48
N ASP A 109 -15.49 -0.31 0.39
CA ASP A 109 -15.03 1.04 0.11
C ASP A 109 -13.62 1.20 0.69
N VAL A 110 -12.73 1.85 -0.07
CA VAL A 110 -11.33 2.04 0.32
C VAL A 110 -10.89 3.45 0.00
N GLU A 111 -10.37 4.15 1.01
CA GLU A 111 -9.60 5.36 0.80
C GLU A 111 -8.10 5.05 1.00
N ILE A 112 -7.30 5.23 -0.04
CA ILE A 112 -5.84 5.16 0.04
C ILE A 112 -5.27 6.56 -0.09
N LYS A 113 -4.49 6.96 0.91
CA LYS A 113 -3.72 8.19 0.94
C LYS A 113 -2.23 7.90 0.83
N ILE A 114 -1.52 8.62 -0.03
CA ILE A 114 -0.08 8.47 -0.24
C ILE A 114 0.62 9.79 0.05
N SER A 115 1.71 9.71 0.80
CA SER A 115 2.51 10.88 1.15
C SER A 115 3.42 11.33 0.03
N ASN A 116 4.03 12.50 0.22
CA ASN A 116 5.22 12.86 -0.55
C ASN A 116 6.39 11.90 -0.18
N THR A 117 7.50 12.02 -0.90
CA THR A 117 8.75 11.30 -0.57
C THR A 117 9.54 12.07 0.48
N TYR A 118 10.13 11.36 1.43
CA TYR A 118 10.97 11.94 2.47
C TYR A 118 12.37 11.35 2.42
N ASP A 119 13.38 12.16 2.71
CA ASP A 119 14.73 11.65 2.96
C ASP A 119 14.79 10.89 4.28
N ALA A 120 15.35 9.68 4.25
CA ALA A 120 15.51 8.84 5.43
C ALA A 120 16.69 9.27 6.32
N GLY A 121 17.57 10.15 5.83
CA GLY A 121 18.78 10.59 6.53
C GLY A 121 19.91 9.56 6.57
N TYR A 122 19.73 8.38 5.98
CA TYR A 122 20.70 7.29 5.92
C TYR A 122 20.72 6.64 4.53
N ASN A 123 21.92 6.35 3.99
CA ASN A 123 22.15 5.62 2.73
C ASN A 123 21.35 6.08 1.49
N GLU A 124 21.13 7.39 1.34
CA GLU A 124 20.28 7.96 0.26
C GLU A 124 18.87 7.33 0.19
N TRP A 125 18.40 6.68 1.24
CA TRP A 125 17.09 6.05 1.23
C TRP A 125 15.98 7.09 1.24
N LYS A 126 14.86 6.72 0.61
CA LYS A 126 13.63 7.51 0.62
C LYS A 126 12.54 6.76 1.38
N TYR A 127 11.70 7.50 2.08
CA TYR A 127 10.47 6.99 2.66
C TYR A 127 9.26 7.52 1.91
N VAL A 128 8.29 6.63 1.68
CA VAL A 128 6.92 7.00 1.29
C VAL A 128 5.98 6.34 2.28
N PHE A 129 4.98 7.06 2.72
CA PHE A 129 4.00 6.61 3.69
C PHE A 129 2.65 6.47 3.04
N THR A 130 1.89 5.47 3.47
CA THR A 130 0.50 5.31 3.06
C THR A 130 -0.40 5.16 4.26
N LYS A 131 -1.65 5.56 4.07
CA LYS A 131 -2.76 5.31 4.97
C LYS A 131 -3.91 4.76 4.17
N VAL A 132 -4.32 3.55 4.51
CA VAL A 132 -5.40 2.80 3.86
C VAL A 132 -6.52 2.68 4.86
N ILE A 133 -7.69 3.24 4.54
CA ILE A 133 -8.91 3.13 5.32
C ILE A 133 -9.86 2.21 4.54
N LYS A 134 -10.15 1.04 5.10
CA LYS A 134 -11.02 0.02 4.52
C LYS A 134 -12.33 -0.01 5.28
N LYS A 135 -13.45 0.09 4.57
CA LYS A 135 -14.79 -0.18 5.13
C LYS A 135 -15.25 -1.54 4.63
N TYR A 136 -15.71 -2.35 5.57
CA TYR A 136 -16.23 -3.68 5.29
C TYR A 136 -17.74 -3.66 5.43
N GLU A 137 -18.42 -4.51 4.66
CA GLU A 137 -19.86 -4.68 4.74
C GLU A 137 -20.17 -5.69 5.86
N THR A 138 -20.26 -5.14 7.08
CA THR A 138 -20.63 -5.86 8.30
C THR A 138 -21.78 -5.15 9.00
N ASP A 139 -22.56 -5.88 9.80
CA ASP A 139 -23.67 -5.34 10.60
C ASP A 139 -23.26 -4.14 11.48
N ASP A 140 -22.00 -4.14 11.96
CA ASP A 140 -21.46 -3.10 12.85
C ASP A 140 -20.62 -2.03 12.10
N ASN A 141 -20.59 -2.04 10.76
CA ASN A 141 -19.74 -1.16 9.91
C ASN A 141 -18.27 -1.12 10.39
N SER A 142 -17.60 -2.27 10.36
CA SER A 142 -16.18 -2.35 10.71
C SER A 142 -15.30 -1.57 9.75
N ILE A 143 -14.33 -0.86 10.33
CA ILE A 143 -13.34 -0.07 9.62
C ILE A 143 -11.94 -0.55 10.01
N GLY A 144 -11.15 -0.90 9.01
CA GLY A 144 -9.72 -1.18 9.16
C GLY A 144 -8.89 0.02 8.75
N ILE A 145 -7.94 0.44 9.57
CA ILE A 145 -6.93 1.44 9.18
C ILE A 145 -5.58 0.75 9.16
N THR A 146 -4.91 0.81 8.01
CA THR A 146 -3.52 0.35 7.85
C THR A 146 -2.64 1.53 7.48
N ASN A 147 -1.57 1.75 8.23
CA ASN A 147 -0.48 2.63 7.82
C ASN A 147 0.71 1.81 7.38
N LYS A 148 1.35 2.21 6.29
CA LYS A 148 2.61 1.62 5.86
C LYS A 148 3.70 2.66 5.71
N ARG A 149 4.94 2.24 5.93
CA ARG A 149 6.16 2.95 5.54
C ARG A 149 6.92 2.09 4.54
N TYR A 150 7.07 2.63 3.33
CA TYR A 150 7.90 2.07 2.28
C TYR A 150 9.30 2.64 2.40
N THR A 151 10.31 1.77 2.51
CA THR A 151 11.72 2.15 2.36
C THR A 151 12.15 1.89 0.93
N LEU A 152 12.63 2.92 0.24
CA LEU A 152 13.10 2.84 -1.13
C LEU A 152 14.61 3.07 -1.20
N GLU A 153 15.27 2.24 -1.98
CA GLU A 153 16.71 2.29 -2.25
C GLU A 153 16.98 2.25 -3.76
N LYS A 154 18.04 2.91 -4.19
CA LYS A 154 18.46 2.90 -5.59
C LYS A 154 19.33 1.67 -5.88
N ILE A 155 18.79 0.70 -6.62
CA ILE A 155 19.46 -0.55 -7.00
C ILE A 155 19.59 -0.58 -8.52
N ASN A 156 20.82 -0.69 -9.03
CA ASN A 156 21.12 -0.68 -10.47
C ASN A 156 20.49 0.52 -11.20
N GLY A 157 20.59 1.70 -10.59
CA GLY A 157 20.06 2.95 -11.14
C GLY A 157 18.54 3.14 -11.00
N LYS A 158 17.80 2.15 -10.47
CA LYS A 158 16.34 2.21 -10.30
C LYS A 158 15.96 2.22 -8.83
N TRP A 159 15.00 3.06 -8.46
CA TRP A 159 14.44 3.05 -7.12
C TRP A 159 13.53 1.85 -6.93
N LYS A 160 13.78 1.08 -5.87
CA LYS A 160 13.01 -0.09 -5.51
C LYS A 160 12.62 -0.05 -4.05
N VAL A 161 11.43 -0.53 -3.74
CA VAL A 161 10.99 -0.80 -2.37
C VAL A 161 11.76 -2.00 -1.85
N ILE A 162 12.50 -1.79 -0.76
CA ILE A 162 13.33 -2.82 -0.09
C ILE A 162 12.73 -3.29 1.23
N ASN A 163 11.84 -2.50 1.82
CA ASN A 163 11.14 -2.84 3.06
C ASN A 163 9.77 -2.17 3.09
N ILE A 164 8.81 -2.85 3.72
CA ILE A 164 7.46 -2.36 3.94
C ILE A 164 7.10 -2.63 5.39
N ASP A 165 7.16 -1.60 6.23
CA ASP A 165 6.66 -1.71 7.59
C ASP A 165 5.16 -1.42 7.58
N LYS A 166 4.35 -2.26 8.25
CA LYS A 166 2.90 -2.10 8.33
C LYS A 166 2.40 -2.09 9.77
N PHE A 167 1.41 -1.25 10.05
CA PHE A 167 0.65 -1.26 11.28
C PHE A 167 -0.84 -1.16 10.94
N THR A 168 -1.64 -2.10 11.44
CA THR A 168 -3.08 -2.17 11.19
C THR A 168 -3.81 -2.17 12.52
N ASP A 169 -4.87 -1.38 12.62
CA ASP A 169 -5.83 -1.40 13.72
C ASP A 169 -7.25 -1.47 13.16
N PHE A 170 -8.19 -2.01 13.93
CA PHE A 170 -9.59 -2.16 13.56
C PHE A 170 -10.49 -1.51 14.61
N PHE A 171 -11.56 -0.86 14.15
CA PHE A 171 -12.61 -0.32 15.00
C PHE A 171 -13.96 -0.46 14.31
N TYR A 172 -15.03 -0.12 15.03
CA TYR A 172 -16.40 -0.21 14.52
C TYR A 172 -17.05 1.16 14.66
N ASP A 173 -17.69 1.64 13.58
CA ASP A 173 -18.20 3.01 13.52
C ASP A 173 -19.48 3.19 14.36
N ASN A 174 -20.24 2.12 14.59
CA ASN A 174 -21.54 2.13 15.30
C ASN A 174 -21.46 1.73 16.80
N MET A 175 -20.33 1.95 17.46
CA MET A 175 -20.18 1.60 18.87
C MET A 175 -20.71 2.69 19.82
N GLU A 176 -22.02 2.71 20.05
CA GLU A 176 -22.57 3.31 21.29
C GLU A 176 -22.55 2.33 22.47
N ASN A 177 -22.50 1.00 22.25
CA ASN A 177 -22.80 0.03 23.32
C ASN A 177 -22.00 -1.30 23.34
N LYS A 178 -20.84 -1.43 22.68
CA LYS A 178 -20.02 -2.67 22.72
C LYS A 178 -18.55 -2.41 23.11
N LYS A 179 -17.90 -3.41 23.71
CA LYS A 179 -16.50 -3.42 24.20
C LYS A 179 -15.47 -3.35 23.05
N GLY A 180 -15.34 -2.21 22.37
CA GLY A 180 -14.30 -2.01 21.37
C GLY A 180 -13.75 -0.57 21.35
N ARG A 181 -12.66 -0.35 20.61
CA ARG A 181 -12.02 0.96 20.50
C ARG A 181 -12.83 1.89 19.61
N THR A 182 -12.92 3.15 20.00
CA THR A 182 -13.43 4.23 19.17
C THR A 182 -12.47 4.57 18.03
N LYS A 183 -12.96 5.21 16.96
CA LYS A 183 -12.14 5.77 15.88
C LYS A 183 -10.99 6.64 16.41
N LYS A 184 -11.27 7.46 17.41
CA LYS A 184 -10.27 8.37 18.01
C LYS A 184 -9.14 7.61 18.69
N GLU A 185 -9.45 6.51 19.38
CA GLU A 185 -8.46 5.66 20.02
C GLU A 185 -7.63 4.88 19.01
N ALA A 186 -8.27 4.31 17.99
CA ALA A 186 -7.57 3.65 16.88
C ALA A 186 -6.64 4.64 16.14
N MET A 187 -7.08 5.88 15.92
CA MET A 187 -6.22 6.90 15.29
C MET A 187 -5.03 7.31 16.16
N LYS A 188 -5.14 7.25 17.50
CA LYS A 188 -4.04 7.58 18.42
C LYS A 188 -2.97 6.49 18.50
N SER A 189 -3.34 5.21 18.31
CA SER A 189 -2.40 4.09 18.33
C SER A 189 -1.60 3.94 17.03
N MET A 190 -2.01 4.64 15.96
CA MET A 190 -1.42 4.50 14.63
C MET A 190 0.07 4.89 14.59
N LYS A 191 0.89 3.97 14.08
CA LYS A 191 2.30 4.23 13.76
C LYS A 191 2.45 4.94 12.41
N TYR A 192 3.65 5.49 12.17
CA TYR A 192 4.03 6.12 10.89
C TYR A 192 3.17 7.34 10.49
N GLN A 193 2.68 8.09 11.48
CA GLN A 193 1.98 9.37 11.26
C GLN A 193 2.93 10.57 11.28
N THR A 194 4.19 10.36 11.68
CA THR A 194 5.20 11.41 11.79
C THR A 194 6.56 10.95 11.27
N ILE A 195 7.34 11.90 10.76
CA ILE A 195 8.74 11.74 10.38
C ILE A 195 9.50 12.99 10.83
N ASN A 196 10.67 12.83 11.47
CA ASN A 196 11.45 13.93 12.03
C ASN A 196 10.64 14.88 12.94
N ASN A 197 9.73 14.32 13.75
CA ASN A 197 8.77 15.04 14.61
C ASN A 197 7.72 15.91 13.88
N GLU A 198 7.67 15.85 12.55
CA GLU A 198 6.64 16.50 11.74
C GLU A 198 5.58 15.49 11.29
N LYS A 199 4.37 15.97 11.04
CA LYS A 199 3.29 15.12 10.51
C LYS A 199 3.56 14.76 9.07
N VAL A 200 3.27 13.50 8.72
CA VAL A 200 3.28 13.06 7.32
C VAL A 200 2.19 13.80 6.55
N GLU A 201 2.56 14.40 5.42
CA GLU A 201 1.66 15.08 4.49
C GLU A 201 1.26 14.13 3.38
N TYR A 202 -0.05 13.97 3.18
CA TYR A 202 -0.63 13.13 2.14
C TYR A 202 -1.03 13.99 0.93
N ILE A 203 -0.40 13.73 -0.21
CA ILE A 203 -0.54 14.54 -1.44
C ILE A 203 -1.46 13.89 -2.48
N ILE A 204 -1.77 12.60 -2.33
CA ILE A 204 -2.73 11.87 -3.17
C ILE A 204 -3.74 11.16 -2.27
N SER A 205 -4.99 11.14 -2.69
CA SER A 205 -6.08 10.34 -2.14
C SER A 205 -6.88 9.71 -3.28
N PHE A 206 -7.15 8.41 -3.21
CA PHE A 206 -7.91 7.70 -4.25
C PHE A 206 -8.58 6.43 -3.70
N ASN A 207 -9.57 5.93 -4.42
CA ASN A 207 -10.18 4.63 -4.18
C ASN A 207 -9.83 3.68 -5.35
N PRO A 208 -9.17 2.53 -5.12
CA PRO A 208 -8.81 1.61 -6.19
C PRO A 208 -9.96 0.71 -6.66
N LEU A 209 -11.13 0.77 -6.01
CA LEU A 209 -12.32 -0.02 -6.35
C LEU A 209 -13.40 0.79 -7.08
N ASP A 210 -13.19 2.10 -7.25
CA ASP A 210 -14.06 3.00 -8.03
C ASP A 210 -13.74 2.98 -9.53
#